data_AF-A0A139C958-F1
#
_entry.id   AF-A0A139C958-F1
#
_cell.length_a   1.000
_cell.length_b   1.000
_cell.length_c   1.000
_cell.angle_alpha   90.00
_cell.angle_beta   90.00
_cell.angle_gamma   90.00
#
_symmetry.space_group_name_H-M   'P 1'
#
loop_
_entity.id
_entity.type
_entity.pdbx_description
1 polymer ?
#
loop_
_entity_poly.entity_id
_entity_poly.type
_entity_poly.pdbx_seq_one_letter_code
_entity_poly.pdbx_strand_id
1 'polypeptide(L)' 'MPQNITDKDILNDMLMTEKYVSNSYENSVLESANPQLRQALQHIQKEEQQHAEQVFNAMQQRGWYNPQNS' A
#
# COMPACT_ATOMS: atom_id res chain seq x y z
N MET A 1 12.65 -5.82 27.97
CA MET A 1 12.87 -4.45 27.45
C MET A 1 11.83 -4.20 26.36
N PRO A 2 11.13 -3.06 26.31
CA PRO A 2 10.28 -2.77 25.16
C PRO A 2 11.14 -2.72 23.90
N GLN A 3 10.68 -3.35 22.82
CA GLN A 3 11.33 -3.15 21.53
C GLN A 3 11.13 -1.70 21.11
N ASN A 4 12.23 -1.01 20.80
CA ASN A 4 12.16 0.29 20.14
C ASN A 4 11.81 0.04 18.67
N ILE A 5 10.58 0.37 18.30
CA ILE A 5 10.14 0.36 16.90
C ILE A 5 10.86 1.50 16.18
N THR A 6 11.57 1.20 15.10
CA THR A 6 12.27 2.23 14.30
C THR A 6 11.35 2.83 13.23
N ASP A 7 11.68 4.02 12.74
CA ASP A 7 11.00 4.62 11.58
C ASP A 7 11.01 3.69 10.36
N LYS A 8 12.08 2.90 10.20
CA LYS A 8 12.18 1.90 9.13
C LYS A 8 11.18 0.76 9.33
N ASP A 9 10.96 0.31 10.55
CA ASP A 9 9.97 -0.74 10.85
C ASP A 9 8.55 -0.20 10.61
N ILE A 10 8.29 1.03 11.06
CA ILE A 10 7.00 1.71 10.87
C ILE A 10 6.67 1.88 9.38
N LEU A 11 7.61 2.37 8.57
CA LEU A 11 7.39 2.53 7.13
C LEU A 11 7.28 1.19 6.38
N ASN A 12 8.01 0.16 6.81
CA ASN A 12 7.82 -1.19 6.24
C ASN A 12 6.42 -1.72 6.53
N ASP A 13 5.95 -1.59 7.78
CA ASP A 13 4.63 -2.05 8.19
C ASP A 13 3.52 -1.30 7.44
N MET A 14 3.64 0.02 7.30
CA MET A 14 2.76 0.82 6.45
C MET A 14 2.76 0.31 5.01
N LEU A 15 3.94 0.16 4.38
CA LEU A 15 4.02 -0.27 2.98
C LEU A 15 3.42 -1.68 2.78
N MET A 16 3.59 -2.59 3.74
CA MET A 16 2.97 -3.92 3.69
C MET A 16 1.45 -3.85 3.84
N THR A 17 0.96 -3.01 4.76
CA THR A 17 -0.48 -2.80 4.98
C THR A 17 -1.15 -2.23 3.73
N GLU A 18 -0.60 -1.18 3.15
CA GLU A 18 -1.09 -0.56 1.91
C GLU A 18 -1.17 -1.60 0.77
N LYS A 19 -0.12 -2.42 0.59
CA LYS A 19 -0.13 -3.50 -0.42
C LYS A 19 -1.21 -4.55 -0.16
N TYR A 20 -1.41 -4.93 1.09
CA TYR A 20 -2.42 -5.92 1.47
C TYR A 20 -3.84 -5.42 1.23
N VAL A 21 -4.11 -4.18 1.66
CA VAL A 21 -5.41 -3.51 1.46
C VAL A 21 -5.68 -3.32 -0.04
N SER A 22 -4.68 -2.87 -0.79
CA SER A 22 -4.78 -2.67 -2.24
C SER A 22 -5.08 -3.99 -2.99
N ASN A 23 -4.51 -5.12 -2.59
CA ASN A 23 -4.85 -6.42 -3.18
C ASN A 23 -6.32 -6.81 -2.91
N SER A 24 -6.82 -6.52 -1.70
CA SER A 24 -8.22 -6.79 -1.33
C SER A 24 -9.20 -5.97 -2.15
N TYR A 25 -8.89 -4.69 -2.41
CA TYR A 25 -9.69 -3.84 -3.28
C TYR A 25 -9.64 -4.28 -4.74
N GLU A 26 -8.47 -4.70 -5.26
CA GLU A 26 -8.35 -5.25 -6.61
C GLU A 26 -9.29 -6.43 -6.84
N ASN A 27 -9.28 -7.42 -5.93
CA ASN A 27 -10.19 -8.57 -6.00
C ASN A 27 -11.66 -8.12 -5.95
N SER A 28 -11.99 -7.20 -5.03
CA SER A 28 -13.34 -6.67 -4.88
C SER A 28 -13.83 -5.91 -6.12
N VAL A 29 -12.96 -5.17 -6.81
CA VAL A 29 -13.28 -4.48 -8.07
C VAL A 29 -13.58 -5.49 -9.17
N LEU A 30 -12.78 -6.56 -9.28
CA LEU A 30 -12.95 -7.58 -10.31
C LEU A 30 -14.24 -8.39 -10.14
N GLU A 31 -14.64 -8.65 -8.89
CA GLU A 31 -15.83 -9.45 -8.56
C GLU A 31 -17.12 -8.62 -8.39
N SER A 32 -17.03 -7.29 -8.31
CA SER A 32 -18.19 -6.42 -8.09
C SER A 32 -19.13 -6.39 -9.29
N ALA A 33 -20.32 -6.99 -9.14
CA ALA A 33 -21.39 -6.95 -10.15
C ALA A 33 -22.11 -5.59 -10.26
N ASN A 34 -21.92 -4.71 -9.27
CA ASN A 34 -22.56 -3.40 -9.23
C ASN A 34 -21.59 -2.31 -9.76
N PRO A 35 -21.91 -1.61 -10.87
CA PRO A 35 -21.02 -0.62 -11.47
C PRO A 35 -20.66 0.55 -10.55
N GLN A 36 -21.61 1.05 -9.75
CA GLN A 36 -21.39 2.16 -8.82
C GLN A 36 -20.46 1.74 -7.68
N LEU A 37 -20.67 0.54 -7.11
CA LEU A 37 -19.76 -0.02 -6.11
C LEU A 37 -18.36 -0.24 -6.71
N ARG A 38 -18.28 -0.76 -7.93
CA ARG A 38 -17.01 -0.95 -8.64
C ARG A 38 -16.25 0.37 -8.80
N GLN A 39 -16.92 1.43 -9.22
CA GLN A 39 -16.31 2.76 -9.36
C GLN A 39 -15.81 3.31 -8.02
N ALA A 40 -16.57 3.13 -6.94
CA ALA A 40 -16.13 3.53 -5.60
C ALA A 40 -14.87 2.76 -5.16
N LEU A 41 -14.85 1.44 -5.33
CA LEU A 41 -13.68 0.60 -5.00
C LEU A 41 -12.47 0.95 -5.87
N GLN A 42 -12.66 1.27 -7.15
CA GLN A 42 -11.59 1.73 -8.04
C GLN A 42 -10.99 3.06 -7.61
N HIS A 43 -11.83 3.97 -7.09
CA HIS A 43 -11.35 5.23 -6.55
C HIS A 43 -10.47 5.00 -5.32
N ILE A 44 -10.95 4.20 -4.36
CA ILE A 44 -10.19 3.87 -3.15
C ILE A 44 -8.88 3.15 -3.53
N GLN A 45 -8.93 2.16 -4.44
CA GLN A 45 -7.74 1.46 -4.92
C GLN A 45 -6.67 2.42 -5.45
N LYS A 46 -7.08 3.48 -6.15
CA LYS A 46 -6.15 4.49 -6.65
C LYS A 46 -5.53 5.32 -5.52
N GLU A 47 -6.30 5.64 -4.48
CA GLU A 47 -5.81 6.37 -3.30
C GLU A 47 -4.78 5.53 -2.52
N GLU A 48 -5.07 4.25 -2.24
CA GLU A 48 -4.15 3.33 -1.57
C GLU A 48 -2.85 3.13 -2.36
N GLN A 49 -2.94 3.03 -3.70
CA GLN A 49 -1.75 2.97 -4.56
C GLN A 49 -0.89 4.23 -4.47
N GLN A 50 -1.49 5.41 -4.35
CA GLN A 50 -0.77 6.67 -4.16
C GLN A 50 -0.12 6.74 -2.77
N HIS A 51 -0.78 6.26 -1.72
CA HIS A 51 -0.18 6.16 -0.39
C HIS A 51 1.02 5.21 -0.38
N ALA A 52 0.87 4.02 -0.97
CA ALA A 52 1.96 3.05 -1.13
C ALA A 52 3.16 3.65 -1.88
N GLU A 53 2.92 4.43 -2.94
CA GLU A 53 3.98 5.12 -3.70
C GLU A 53 4.72 6.15 -2.84
N GLN A 54 3.99 6.94 -2.04
CA GLN A 54 4.59 7.93 -1.14
C GLN A 54 5.49 7.26 -0.11
N VAL A 55 5.03 6.18 0.53
CA VAL A 55 5.82 5.41 1.50
C VAL A 55 7.03 4.77 0.82
N PHE A 56 6.85 4.15 -0.35
CA PHE A 56 7.94 3.58 -1.12
C PHE A 56 9.03 4.61 -1.44
N ASN A 57 8.65 5.78 -1.98
CA ASN A 57 9.58 6.85 -2.32
C ASN A 57 10.32 7.36 -1.08
N ALA A 58 9.61 7.53 0.03
CA ALA A 58 10.17 7.94 1.31
C ALA A 58 11.21 6.92 1.82
N MET A 59 10.96 5.62 1.67
CA MET A 59 11.92 4.58 2.04
C MET A 59 13.11 4.49 1.08
N GLN A 60 12.86 4.64 -0.23
CA GLN A 60 13.91 4.59 -1.25
C GLN A 60 14.91 5.73 -1.08
N GLN A 61 14.43 6.96 -0.84
CA GLN A 61 15.29 8.13 -0.55
C GLN A 61 16.19 7.93 0.67
N ARG A 62 15.77 7.10 1.64
CA ARG A 62 16.53 6.77 2.85
C ARG A 62 17.40 5.51 2.69
N GLY A 63 17.38 4.86 1.53
CA GLY A 63 18.08 3.60 1.28
C GLY A 63 17.50 2.42 2.09
N TRP A 64 16.25 2.52 2.54
CA TRP A 64 15.61 1.52 3.39
C TRP A 64 14.84 0.45 2.62
N TYR A 65 14.65 0.65 1.32
CA TYR A 65 13.91 -0.26 0.46
C TYR A 65 14.67 -0.50 -0.84
N ASN A 66 14.82 -1.77 -1.21
CA ASN A 66 15.41 -2.18 -2.48
C ASN A 66 14.38 -3.05 -3.24
N PRO A 67 13.69 -2.50 -4.24
CA PRO A 67 12.71 -3.27 -5.00
C PRO A 67 13.40 -4.45 -5.71
N GLN A 68 12.71 -5.58 -5.82
CA GLN A 68 13.24 -6.76 -6.52
C GLN A 68 13.46 -6.52 -8.03
N ASN A 69 12.87 -5.45 -8.59
CA ASN A 69 12.98 -5.07 -10.00
C ASN A 69 13.84 -3.80 -10.21
N SER A 70 14.82 -3.56 -9.33
CA SER A 70 15.72 -2.38 -9.42
C SER A 70 16.70 -2.47 -10.58
#